data_AF-A0A2I1SMY5-F1
#
_entry.id   AF-A0A2I1SMY5-F1
#
_cell.length_a   1.000
_cell.length_b   1.000
_cell.length_c   1.000
_cell.angle_alpha   90.00
_cell.angle_beta   90.00
_cell.angle_gamma   90.00
#
_symmetry.space_group_name_H-M   'P 1'
#
loop_
_entity.id
_entity.type
_entity.pdbx_description
1 polymer ?
#
loop_
_entity_poly.entity_id
_entity_poly.type
_entity_poly.pdbx_seq_one_letter_code
_entity_poly.pdbx_strand_id
1 'polypeptide(L)' 'MTEHPIVPLELPKGKLRPRNKLPKNRLVLNLKSNGVELSFYSDATNELMLEVVDRVLSHD' A
#
# COMPACT_ATOMS: atom_id res chain seq x y z
N MET A 1 -27.98 -23.23 36.34
CA MET A 1 -27.09 -22.32 35.59
C MET A 1 -25.79 -23.08 35.41
N THR A 2 -25.51 -23.56 34.20
CA THR A 2 -24.32 -24.36 33.93
C THR A 2 -23.21 -23.38 33.54
N GLU A 3 -22.30 -23.12 34.47
CA GLU A 3 -21.13 -22.27 34.24
C GLU A 3 -20.15 -23.04 33.34
N HIS A 4 -19.97 -22.59 32.10
CA HIS A 4 -18.94 -23.12 31.22
C HIS A 4 -17.68 -22.28 31.37
N PRO A 5 -16.51 -22.89 31.68
CA PRO A 5 -15.28 -22.12 31.85
C PRO A 5 -14.89 -21.46 30.52
N ILE A 6 -14.58 -20.16 30.57
CA ILE A 6 -14.06 -19.43 29.40
C ILE A 6 -12.60 -19.85 29.22
N VAL A 7 -12.36 -20.79 28.31
CA VAL A 7 -11.01 -21.26 27.98
C VAL A 7 -10.47 -20.44 26.80
N PRO A 8 -9.22 -19.93 26.85
CA PRO A 8 -8.61 -19.27 25.71
C PRO A 8 -8.52 -20.24 24.52
N LEU A 9 -9.02 -19.82 23.36
CA LEU A 9 -8.88 -20.60 22.14
C LEU A 9 -7.41 -20.59 21.71
N GLU A 10 -6.71 -21.72 21.84
CA GLU A 10 -5.32 -21.82 21.41
C GLU A 10 -5.22 -21.56 19.90
N LEU A 11 -4.59 -20.44 19.53
CA LEU A 11 -4.35 -20.12 18.12
C LEU A 11 -3.32 -21.11 17.58
N PRO A 12 -3.55 -21.73 16.40
CA PRO A 12 -2.61 -22.68 15.84
C PRO A 12 -1.21 -22.03 15.69
N LYS A 13 -0.22 -22.66 16.32
CA LYS A 13 1.21 -22.32 16.26
C LYS A 13 1.71 -22.53 14.84
N GLY A 14 1.43 -21.58 13.95
CA GLY A 14 1.66 -21.75 12.52
C GLY A 14 0.81 -20.88 11.62
N LYS A 15 -0.07 -20.02 12.16
CA LYS A 15 -0.57 -18.89 11.37
C LYS A 15 0.60 -17.95 11.11
N LEU A 16 1.31 -18.17 9.99
CA LEU A 16 1.86 -17.07 9.23
C LEU A 16 0.70 -16.11 9.04
N ARG A 17 0.60 -15.09 9.90
CA ARG A 17 -0.21 -13.92 9.58
C ARG A 17 0.19 -13.59 8.14
N PRO A 18 -0.73 -13.49 7.17
CA PRO A 18 -0.35 -12.95 5.89
C PRO A 18 0.38 -11.68 6.23
N ARG A 19 1.66 -11.63 5.85
CA ARG A 19 2.53 -10.51 6.13
C ARG A 19 1.94 -9.44 5.24
N ASN A 20 0.90 -8.76 5.71
CA ASN A 20 0.23 -7.63 5.10
C ASN A 20 1.23 -6.47 5.16
N LYS A 21 2.41 -6.64 4.57
CA LYS A 21 3.06 -5.55 3.89
C LYS A 21 2.16 -5.32 2.68
N LEU A 22 1.03 -4.64 2.93
CA LEU A 22 0.42 -3.81 1.90
C LEU A 22 1.60 -3.10 1.25
N PRO A 23 1.80 -3.25 -0.07
CA PRO A 23 2.87 -2.52 -0.69
C PRO A 23 2.64 -1.05 -0.34
N LYS A 24 3.64 -0.45 0.33
CA LYS A 24 3.54 0.95 0.72
C LYS A 24 3.58 1.71 -0.60
N ASN A 25 2.42 2.16 -1.08
CA ASN A 25 2.35 3.04 -2.24
C ASN A 25 3.35 4.18 -2.00
N ARG A 26 4.31 4.32 -2.90
CA ARG A 26 5.35 5.35 -2.85
C ARG A 26 4.85 6.56 -3.60
N LEU A 27 5.24 7.76 -3.16
CA LEU A 27 5.02 8.97 -3.92
C LEU A 27 5.81 8.88 -5.22
N VAL A 28 5.11 9.02 -6.35
CA VAL A 28 5.65 8.90 -7.70
C VAL A 28 5.90 10.28 -8.28
N LEU A 29 4.88 11.11 -8.22
CA LEU A 29 4.84 12.40 -8.87
C LEU A 29 4.09 13.35 -7.95
N ASN A 30 4.62 14.56 -7.79
CA ASN A 30 3.95 15.63 -7.10
C ASN A 30 3.90 16.85 -8.02
N LEU A 31 2.70 17.29 -8.36
CA LEU A 31 2.46 18.46 -9.20
C LEU A 31 1.92 19.57 -8.32
N LYS A 32 2.60 20.73 -8.34
CA LYS A 32 2.19 21.90 -7.57
C LYS A 32 2.04 23.10 -8.50
N SER A 33 0.86 23.70 -8.52
CA SER A 33 0.59 24.90 -9.31
C SER A 33 -0.46 25.77 -8.62
N ASN A 34 -0.22 27.09 -8.55
CA ASN A 34 -1.17 28.09 -8.05
C ASN A 34 -1.84 27.75 -6.70
N GLY A 35 -1.09 27.12 -5.79
CA GLY A 35 -1.58 26.73 -4.46
C GLY A 35 -2.33 25.39 -4.41
N VAL A 36 -2.50 24.72 -5.56
CA VAL A 36 -3.05 23.36 -5.66
C VAL A 36 -1.89 22.36 -5.75
N GLU A 37 -2.02 21.26 -5.02
CA GLU A 37 -1.04 20.17 -5.00
C GLU A 37 -1.74 18.83 -5.32
N LEU A 38 -1.19 18.10 -6.29
CA LEU A 38 -1.64 16.77 -6.71
C LEU A 38 -0.51 15.78 -6.54
N SER A 39 -0.71 14.81 -5.64
CA SER A 39 0.26 13.76 -5.34
C SER A 39 -0.23 12.40 -5.85
N PHE A 40 0.60 11.73 -6.65
CA PHE A 40 0.32 10.41 -7.22
C PHE A 40 1.11 9.34 -6.49
N TYR A 41 0.44 8.26 -6.08
CA TYR A 41 1.03 7.17 -5.32
C TYR A 41 0.85 5.83 -6.03
N SER A 42 1.90 5.01 -6.10
CA SER A 42 1.84 3.68 -6.70
C SER A 42 2.75 2.69 -5.97
N ASP A 43 2.38 1.41 -6.01
CA ASP A 43 3.19 0.27 -5.56
C ASP A 43 4.00 -0.39 -6.68
N ALA A 44 3.87 0.08 -7.93
CA ALA A 44 4.58 -0.51 -9.05
C ALA A 44 6.11 -0.30 -8.95
N THR A 45 6.85 -1.10 -9.72
CA THR A 45 8.31 -1.06 -9.73
C THR A 45 8.81 0.28 -10.27
N ASN A 46 9.96 0.73 -9.77
CA ASN A 46 10.55 2.02 -10.17
C ASN A 46 10.71 2.13 -11.71
N GLU A 47 11.04 1.03 -12.39
CA GLU A 47 11.20 0.97 -13.85
C GLU A 47 9.91 1.32 -14.59
N LEU A 48 8.79 0.67 -14.21
CA LEU A 48 7.48 0.97 -14.78
C LEU A 48 7.06 2.41 -14.46
N MET A 49 7.37 2.89 -13.25
CA MET A 49 7.01 4.26 -12.87
C MET A 49 7.75 5.32 -13.68
N LEU A 50 9.03 5.11 -13.97
CA LEU A 50 9.83 6.02 -14.80
C LEU A 50 9.28 6.08 -16.22
N GLU A 51 8.95 4.93 -16.82
CA GLU A 51 8.40 4.87 -18.18
C GLU A 51 7.02 5.55 -18.30
N VAL A 52 6.20 5.45 -17.25
CA VAL A 52 4.89 6.12 -17.21
C VAL A 52 5.05 7.62 -17.05
N VAL A 53 5.90 8.08 -16.13
CA VAL A 53 6.16 9.52 -15.93
C VAL A 53 6.75 10.14 -17.20
N ASP A 54 7.71 9.47 -17.84
CA ASP A 54 8.32 9.92 -19.09
C ASP A 54 7.26 10.08 -20.20
N ARG A 55 6.41 9.06 -20.40
CA ARG A 55 5.31 9.13 -21.38
C ARG A 55 4.31 10.25 -21.11
N VAL A 56 3.94 10.46 -19.84
CA VAL A 56 2.97 11.51 -19.45
C VAL A 56 3.55 12.91 -19.66
N LEU A 57 4.86 13.10 -19.45
CA LEU A 57 5.53 14.40 -19.57
C LEU A 57 6.06 14.69 -20.98
N SER A 58 6.22 13.66 -21.82
CA SER A 58 6.77 13.78 -23.17
C SER A 58 5.74 14.17 -24.24
N HIS A 59 4.51 14.54 -23.87
CA HIS A 59 3.52 15.02 -24.84
C HIS A 59 3.51 16.55 -24.87
N ASP A 60 4.05 17.07 -25.98
CA ASP A 60 3.95 18.44 -26.49
C ASP A 60 2.88 18.46 -27.61
#